data_AF-A0A7H2BGC5-F1
#
_entry.id   AF-A0A7H2BGC5-F1
#
_cell.length_a   1.000
_cell.length_b   1.000
_cell.length_c   1.000
_cell.angle_alpha   90.00
_cell.angle_beta   90.00
_cell.angle_gamma   90.00
#
_symmetry.space_group_name_H-M   'P 1'
#
loop_
_entity.id
_entity.type
_entity.pdbx_description
1 polymer ?
#
loop_
_entity_poly.entity_id
_entity_poly.type
_entity_poly.pdbx_seq_one_letter_code
_entity_poly.pdbx_strand_id
1 'polypeptide(L)'
;MTTATTAKKQAKTAGAKLPQDHKEPAQSYRELDGAELLKPISQLRRSEAALLALTLGQALGKDIAGLDDEAFESMSDEDAMVLLSSMNPVGIKNFMDIIEDSFVVDLEAWNKKFPINRWQDAMNLSLNYAGEVGKDKN
;
A
#
# COMPACT_ATOMS: atom_id res chain seq x y z
N MET A 1 -55.00 7.43 41.28
CA MET A 1 -54.80 8.74 41.96
C MET A 1 -53.86 8.44 43.11
N THR A 2 -52.65 8.99 43.25
CA THR A 2 -52.12 10.29 42.85
C THR A 2 -50.58 10.22 42.80
N THR A 3 -50.01 10.88 41.79
CA THR A 3 -48.58 11.08 41.48
C THR A 3 -48.00 12.30 42.19
N ALA A 4 -46.72 12.27 42.59
CA ALA A 4 -45.76 13.40 42.69
C ALA A 4 -44.39 12.80 43.13
N THR A 5 -43.17 13.19 42.72
CA THR A 5 -42.61 14.52 42.43
C THR A 5 -41.28 14.40 41.66
N THR A 6 -41.18 15.17 40.57
CA THR A 6 -40.05 15.96 40.01
C THR A 6 -38.59 15.72 40.44
N ALA A 7 -37.70 15.50 39.46
CA ALA A 7 -36.40 16.18 39.37
C ALA A 7 -35.89 16.25 37.91
N LYS A 8 -36.03 17.41 37.28
CA LYS A 8 -35.25 17.84 36.10
C LYS A 8 -33.76 17.88 36.48
N LYS A 9 -32.90 17.28 35.66
CA LYS A 9 -31.48 17.66 35.59
C LYS A 9 -31.03 17.68 34.13
N GLN A 10 -30.97 18.88 33.56
CA GLN A 10 -30.18 19.19 32.38
C GLN A 10 -28.69 19.21 32.78
N ALA A 11 -27.86 18.60 31.94
CA ALA A 11 -26.40 18.75 31.74
C ALA A 11 -25.88 17.35 31.40
N LYS A 12 -25.08 17.09 30.37
CA LYS A 12 -24.17 17.93 29.61
C LYS A 12 -23.91 17.14 28.32
N THR A 13 -24.07 17.75 27.16
CA THR A 13 -23.57 17.22 25.89
C THR A 13 -22.04 17.17 25.97
N ALA A 14 -21.51 16.06 26.46
CA ALA A 14 -20.11 15.71 26.24
C ALA A 14 -20.04 15.18 24.82
N GLY A 15 -19.58 16.03 23.89
CA GLY A 15 -19.15 15.57 22.58
C GLY A 15 -18.09 14.49 22.79
N ALA A 16 -18.46 13.24 22.57
CA ALA A 16 -17.50 12.18 22.37
C ALA A 16 -16.80 12.50 21.05
N LYS A 17 -15.64 13.17 21.14
CA LYS A 17 -14.66 13.14 20.07
C LYS A 17 -14.34 11.66 19.88
N LEU A 18 -14.90 11.07 18.84
CA LEU A 18 -14.46 9.79 18.31
C LEU A 18 -12.92 9.87 18.22
N PRO A 19 -12.17 8.84 18.64
CA PRO A 19 -10.74 8.81 18.39
C PRO A 19 -10.58 9.02 16.88
N GLN A 20 -9.96 10.15 16.50
CA GLN A 20 -9.55 10.34 15.14
C GLN A 20 -8.53 9.24 14.90
N ASP A 21 -8.93 8.25 14.13
CA ASP A 21 -8.08 7.25 13.55
C ASP A 21 -7.08 8.03 12.69
N HIS A 22 -5.95 8.40 13.30
CA HIS A 22 -4.86 9.06 12.61
C HIS A 22 -4.20 7.99 11.76
N LYS A 23 -4.84 7.60 10.66
CA LYS A 23 -4.17 6.95 9.55
C LYS A 23 -3.17 7.97 9.04
N GLU A 24 -1.90 7.78 9.38
CA GLU A 24 -0.83 8.55 8.76
C GLU A 24 -0.98 8.37 7.24
N PRO A 25 -0.95 9.46 6.45
CA PRO A 25 -1.05 9.32 5.01
C PRO A 25 0.10 8.43 4.54
N ALA A 26 -0.22 7.40 3.76
CA ALA A 26 0.78 6.51 3.16
C ALA A 26 1.87 7.37 2.50
N GLN A 27 3.12 7.19 2.95
CA GLN A 27 4.26 7.96 2.49
C GLN A 27 4.43 7.78 0.98
N SER A 28 4.70 8.86 0.22
CA SER A 28 4.84 8.73 -1.24
C SER A 28 6.07 7.88 -1.57
N TYR A 29 6.06 7.11 -2.67
CA TYR A 29 7.22 6.26 -3.02
C TYR A 29 8.50 7.08 -3.15
N ARG A 30 8.40 8.33 -3.59
CA ARG A 30 9.55 9.22 -3.83
C ARG A 30 10.29 9.57 -2.55
N GLU A 31 9.63 9.42 -1.41
CA GLU A 31 10.18 9.71 -0.09
C GLU A 31 10.76 8.46 0.57
N LEU A 32 10.62 7.28 -0.05
CA LEU A 32 11.19 6.04 0.44
C LEU A 32 12.66 5.91 0.05
N ASP A 33 13.46 5.38 0.97
CA ASP A 33 14.88 5.11 0.79
C ASP A 33 15.10 4.06 -0.32
N GLY A 34 15.86 4.42 -1.37
CA GLY A 34 16.11 3.56 -2.53
C GLY A 34 15.16 3.78 -3.71
N ALA A 35 14.22 4.73 -3.64
CA ALA A 35 13.32 5.08 -4.76
C ALA A 35 14.08 5.55 -6.01
N GLU A 36 15.26 6.14 -5.84
CA GLU A 36 16.16 6.54 -6.91
C GLU A 36 16.71 5.36 -7.74
N LEU A 37 16.63 4.14 -7.20
CA LEU A 37 17.07 2.92 -7.87
C LEU A 37 16.00 2.33 -8.80
N LEU A 38 14.81 2.91 -8.85
CA LEU A 38 13.73 2.53 -9.75
C LEU A 38 13.55 3.55 -10.87
N LYS A 39 13.04 3.08 -12.02
CA LYS A 39 12.69 3.94 -13.15
C LYS A 39 11.65 4.98 -12.71
N PRO A 40 11.78 6.27 -13.07
CA PRO A 40 10.74 7.25 -12.81
C PRO A 40 9.41 6.83 -13.41
N ILE A 41 8.31 6.95 -12.65
CA ILE A 41 6.95 6.57 -13.12
C ILE A 41 6.59 7.29 -14.43
N SER A 42 7.00 8.56 -14.58
CA SER A 42 6.78 9.36 -15.80
C SER A 42 7.43 8.81 -17.06
N GLN A 43 8.38 7.87 -16.92
CA GLN A 43 9.07 7.21 -18.03
C GLN A 43 8.48 5.84 -18.36
N LEU A 44 7.49 5.36 -17.59
CA LEU A 44 6.87 4.06 -17.85
C LEU A 44 5.92 4.13 -19.03
N ARG A 45 6.04 3.14 -19.93
CA ARG A 45 5.03 2.91 -20.96
C ARG A 45 3.76 2.36 -20.30
N ARG A 46 2.60 2.64 -20.90
CA ARG A 46 1.32 2.10 -20.43
C ARG A 46 1.32 0.56 -20.31
N SER A 47 2.04 -0.13 -21.20
CA SER A 47 2.21 -1.59 -21.16
C SER A 47 3.01 -2.07 -19.96
N GLU A 48 4.03 -1.31 -19.53
CA GLU A 48 4.85 -1.63 -18.36
C GLU A 48 4.06 -1.39 -17.08
N ALA A 49 3.32 -0.28 -17.03
CA ALA A 49 2.38 -0.01 -15.94
C ALA A 49 1.30 -1.10 -15.82
N ALA A 50 0.75 -1.57 -16.95
CA ALA A 50 -0.21 -2.66 -16.96
C ALA A 50 0.42 -3.98 -16.48
N LEU A 51 1.62 -4.34 -16.98
CA LEU A 51 2.35 -5.52 -16.52
C LEU A 51 2.55 -5.49 -15.00
N LEU A 52 3.02 -4.37 -14.48
CA LEU A 52 3.24 -4.16 -13.05
C LEU A 52 1.96 -4.39 -12.24
N ALA A 53 0.84 -3.77 -12.64
CA ALA A 53 -0.46 -3.94 -11.99
C ALA A 53 -0.97 -5.39 -12.04
N LEU A 54 -0.84 -6.06 -13.20
CA LEU A 54 -1.28 -7.46 -13.35
C LEU A 54 -0.45 -8.39 -12.45
N THR A 55 0.88 -8.20 -12.44
CA THR A 55 1.80 -9.04 -11.66
C THR A 55 1.67 -8.79 -10.16
N LEU A 56 1.38 -7.56 -9.75
CA LEU A 56 0.98 -7.25 -8.39
C LEU A 56 -0.30 -8.00 -8.02
N GLY A 57 -1.36 -7.92 -8.82
CA GLY A 57 -2.61 -8.68 -8.57
C GLY A 57 -2.37 -10.18 -8.39
N GLN A 58 -1.52 -10.78 -9.24
CA GLN A 58 -1.10 -12.18 -9.10
C GLN A 58 -0.33 -12.46 -7.81
N ALA A 59 0.58 -11.56 -7.42
CA ALA A 59 1.34 -11.67 -6.18
C ALA A 59 0.42 -11.64 -4.95
N LEU A 60 -0.61 -10.78 -4.99
CA LEU A 60 -1.66 -10.66 -3.99
C LEU A 60 -2.66 -11.82 -3.97
N GLY A 61 -2.56 -12.77 -4.91
CA GLY A 61 -3.51 -13.88 -5.04
C GLY A 61 -4.94 -13.43 -5.36
N LYS A 62 -5.11 -12.18 -5.84
CA LYS A 62 -6.40 -11.62 -6.23
C LYS A 62 -6.55 -11.72 -7.75
N ASP A 63 -7.71 -12.21 -8.20
CA ASP A 63 -8.12 -11.96 -9.57
C ASP A 63 -8.25 -10.45 -9.75
N ILE A 64 -7.58 -9.91 -10.77
CA ILE A 64 -7.44 -8.47 -11.05
C ILE A 64 -8.81 -7.81 -11.30
N ALA A 65 -9.87 -8.61 -11.47
CA ALA A 65 -11.26 -8.18 -11.53
C ALA A 65 -11.80 -7.57 -10.21
N GLY A 66 -11.09 -7.66 -9.09
CA GLY A 66 -11.54 -7.20 -7.78
C GLY A 66 -10.61 -6.23 -7.05
N LEU A 67 -9.56 -5.70 -7.71
CA LEU A 67 -8.77 -4.59 -7.21
C LEU A 67 -9.31 -3.31 -7.84
N ASP A 68 -10.36 -2.75 -7.24
CA ASP A 68 -10.69 -1.35 -7.51
C ASP A 68 -9.61 -0.46 -6.85
N ASP A 69 -9.38 0.71 -7.42
CA ASP A 69 -8.34 1.65 -6.96
C ASP A 69 -8.56 2.04 -5.49
N GLU A 70 -9.82 2.02 -5.01
CA GLU A 70 -10.21 2.30 -3.62
C GLU A 70 -9.71 1.24 -2.62
N ALA A 71 -9.72 -0.05 -2.98
CA ALA A 71 -9.21 -1.12 -2.12
C ALA A 71 -7.69 -1.08 -1.93
N PHE A 72 -6.95 -0.49 -2.88
CA PHE A 72 -5.52 -0.30 -2.75
C PHE A 72 -5.18 0.96 -1.93
N GLU A 73 -5.91 2.06 -2.15
CA GLU A 73 -5.68 3.33 -1.44
C GLU A 73 -6.10 3.33 0.03
N SER A 74 -7.04 2.46 0.42
CA SER A 74 -7.54 2.37 1.80
C SER A 74 -6.79 1.38 2.69
N MET A 75 -5.78 0.69 2.14
CA MET A 75 -5.02 -0.36 2.79
C MET A 75 -4.12 0.22 3.90
N SER A 76 -4.32 -0.25 5.14
CA SER A 76 -3.45 0.10 6.26
C SER A 76 -2.14 -0.70 6.22
N ASP A 77 -1.13 -0.28 6.99
CA ASP A 77 0.12 -1.03 7.14
C ASP A 77 -0.13 -2.44 7.73
N GLU A 78 -1.08 -2.58 8.67
CA GLU A 78 -1.51 -3.90 9.15
C GLU A 78 -2.16 -4.73 8.04
N ASP A 79 -3.00 -4.13 7.20
CA ASP A 79 -3.61 -4.83 6.06
C ASP A 79 -2.53 -5.24 5.05
N ALA A 80 -1.53 -4.41 4.81
CA ALA A 80 -0.38 -4.74 3.96
C ALA A 80 0.42 -5.92 4.53
N MET A 81 0.61 -6.00 5.85
CA MET A 81 1.28 -7.14 6.51
C MET A 81 0.45 -8.43 6.48
N VAL A 82 -0.87 -8.34 6.63
CA VAL A 82 -1.80 -9.49 6.46
C VAL A 82 -1.85 -9.93 5.00
N LEU A 83 -1.79 -8.99 4.06
CA LEU A 83 -1.71 -9.25 2.63
C LEU A 83 -0.40 -9.97 2.31
N LEU A 84 0.74 -9.45 2.78
CA LEU A 84 2.08 -10.06 2.61
C LEU A 84 2.13 -11.50 3.14
N SER A 85 1.43 -11.79 4.24
CA SER A 85 1.37 -13.15 4.81
C SER A 85 0.37 -14.09 4.12
N SER A 86 -0.51 -13.57 3.26
CA SER A 86 -1.45 -14.34 2.44
C SER A 86 -1.05 -14.40 0.95
N MET A 87 0.02 -13.72 0.56
CA MET A 87 0.54 -13.72 -0.80
C MET A 87 1.05 -15.10 -1.23
N ASN A 88 0.88 -15.41 -2.52
CA ASN A 88 1.44 -16.60 -3.12
C ASN A 88 2.97 -16.45 -3.23
N PRO A 89 3.79 -17.35 -2.65
CA PRO A 89 5.25 -17.25 -2.73
C PRO A 89 5.80 -17.20 -4.16
N VAL A 90 5.14 -17.89 -5.09
CA VAL A 90 5.49 -17.85 -6.53
C VAL A 90 5.14 -16.49 -7.13
N GLY A 91 4.00 -15.92 -6.74
CA GLY A 91 3.58 -14.59 -7.18
C GLY A 91 4.49 -13.49 -6.65
N ILE A 92 4.90 -13.56 -5.38
CA ILE A 92 5.92 -12.68 -4.77
C ILE A 92 7.22 -12.74 -5.56
N LYS A 93 7.74 -13.95 -5.81
CA LYS A 93 8.97 -14.13 -6.56
C LYS A 93 8.87 -13.49 -7.94
N ASN A 94 7.81 -13.81 -8.68
CA ASN A 94 7.60 -13.28 -10.03
C ASN A 94 7.49 -11.74 -10.04
N PHE A 95 6.82 -11.16 -9.04
CA PHE A 95 6.73 -9.70 -8.92
C PHE A 95 8.11 -9.07 -8.70
N MET A 96 8.89 -9.61 -7.76
CA MET A 96 10.25 -9.11 -7.49
C MET A 96 11.18 -9.29 -8.69
N ASP A 97 11.15 -10.45 -9.35
CA ASP A 97 11.94 -10.68 -10.57
C ASP A 97 11.61 -9.62 -11.64
N ILE A 98 10.33 -9.30 -11.83
CA ILE A 98 9.89 -8.28 -12.79
C ILE A 98 10.38 -6.89 -12.39
N ILE A 99 10.32 -6.53 -11.11
CA ILE A 99 10.88 -5.28 -10.59
C ILE A 99 12.37 -5.18 -10.94
N GLU A 100 13.14 -6.20 -10.58
CA GLU A 100 14.59 -6.22 -10.76
C GLU A 100 14.99 -6.21 -12.24
N ASP A 101 14.32 -6.98 -13.08
CA ASP A 101 14.66 -7.10 -14.50
C ASP A 101 14.21 -5.90 -15.32
N SER A 102 13.08 -5.27 -14.97
CA SER A 102 12.40 -4.30 -15.83
C SER A 102 12.36 -2.89 -15.28
N PHE A 103 12.45 -2.68 -13.97
CA PHE A 103 12.19 -1.39 -13.32
C PHE A 103 13.37 -0.86 -12.51
N VAL A 104 14.30 -1.71 -12.07
CA VAL A 104 15.53 -1.26 -11.41
C VAL A 104 16.50 -0.67 -12.44
N VAL A 105 17.08 0.50 -12.13
CA VAL A 105 18.04 1.18 -13.01
C VAL A 105 19.50 0.77 -12.76
N ASP A 106 19.80 0.31 -11.54
CA ASP A 106 21.12 -0.19 -11.13
C ASP A 106 20.95 -1.39 -10.19
N LEU A 107 21.10 -2.58 -10.77
CA LEU A 107 20.90 -3.85 -10.05
C LEU A 107 22.00 -4.13 -9.03
N GLU A 108 23.22 -3.62 -9.24
CA GLU A 108 24.32 -3.79 -8.28
C GLU A 108 24.06 -2.94 -7.04
N ALA A 109 23.69 -1.67 -7.23
CA ALA A 109 23.31 -0.77 -6.14
C ALA A 109 22.07 -1.27 -5.39
N TRP A 110 21.07 -1.80 -6.12
CA TRP A 110 19.88 -2.43 -5.55
C TRP A 110 20.24 -3.58 -4.60
N ASN A 111 21.02 -4.55 -5.07
CA ASN A 111 21.42 -5.71 -4.25
C ASN A 111 22.28 -5.32 -3.04
N LYS A 112 23.08 -4.26 -3.16
CA LYS A 112 23.86 -3.71 -2.04
C LYS A 112 22.95 -3.02 -1.01
N LYS A 113 21.93 -2.31 -1.46
CA LYS A 113 20.98 -1.57 -0.62
C LYS A 113 20.01 -2.51 0.10
N PHE A 114 19.51 -3.51 -0.63
CA PHE A 114 18.53 -4.49 -0.21
C PHE A 114 19.10 -5.91 -0.25
N PRO A 115 20.08 -6.23 0.61
CA PRO A 115 20.55 -7.60 0.77
C PRO A 115 19.42 -8.52 1.24
N ILE A 116 19.64 -9.84 1.20
CA ILE A 116 18.61 -10.86 1.51
C ILE A 116 17.92 -10.68 2.87
N ASN A 117 18.58 -10.09 3.87
CA ASN A 117 17.99 -9.81 5.19
C ASN A 117 17.16 -8.51 5.24
N ARG A 118 17.13 -7.74 4.16
CA ARG A 118 16.34 -6.52 3.95
C ARG A 118 15.34 -6.67 2.79
N TRP A 119 15.01 -7.90 2.40
CA TRP A 119 14.07 -8.17 1.30
C TRP A 119 12.68 -7.55 1.53
N GLN A 120 12.28 -7.40 2.80
CA GLN A 120 11.01 -6.76 3.20
C GLN A 120 11.00 -5.27 2.84
N ASP A 121 12.14 -4.58 2.99
CA ASP A 121 12.27 -3.17 2.62
C ASP A 121 12.16 -3.00 1.09
N ALA A 122 12.82 -3.88 0.32
CA ALA A 122 12.70 -3.92 -1.14
C ALA A 122 11.27 -4.20 -1.60
N MET A 123 10.60 -5.16 -0.94
CA MET A 123 9.19 -5.46 -1.22
C MET A 123 8.30 -4.25 -0.93
N ASN A 124 8.47 -3.60 0.23
CA ASN A 124 7.68 -2.42 0.59
C ASN A 124 7.88 -1.29 -0.42
N LEU A 125 9.11 -1.00 -0.82
CA LEU A 125 9.42 -0.02 -1.86
C LEU A 125 8.73 -0.38 -3.19
N SER A 126 8.81 -1.65 -3.58
CA SER A 126 8.22 -2.14 -4.84
C SER A 126 6.69 -2.06 -4.85
N LEU A 127 6.04 -2.35 -3.72
CA LEU A 127 4.59 -2.22 -3.55
C LEU A 127 4.15 -0.76 -3.63
N ASN A 128 4.85 0.15 -2.95
CA ASN A 128 4.55 1.58 -3.00
C ASN A 128 4.77 2.15 -4.42
N TYR A 129 5.84 1.73 -5.09
CA TYR A 129 6.11 2.10 -6.47
C TYR A 129 4.98 1.64 -7.41
N ALA A 130 4.54 0.38 -7.30
CA ALA A 130 3.45 -0.14 -8.11
C ALA A 130 2.10 0.52 -7.79
N GLY A 131 1.86 0.86 -6.53
CA GLY A 131 0.70 1.62 -6.09
C GLY A 131 0.60 3.01 -6.70
N GLU A 132 1.72 3.73 -6.81
CA GLU A 132 1.71 5.06 -7.40
C GLU A 132 1.49 5.07 -8.92
N VAL A 133 1.87 4.01 -9.62
CA VAL A 133 1.56 3.85 -11.05
C VAL A 133 0.05 3.84 -11.33
N GLY A 134 -0.77 3.43 -10.35
CA GLY A 134 -2.23 3.49 -10.41
C GLY A 134 -2.79 4.92 -10.26
N LYS A 135 -2.10 5.77 -9.50
CA LYS A 135 -2.58 7.11 -9.10
C LYS A 135 -2.41 8.17 -10.19
N ASP A 136 -1.37 8.08 -11.00
CA ASP A 136 -1.05 9.07 -12.06
C ASP A 136 -1.97 9.00 -13.31
N LYS A 137 -3.11 8.29 -13.24
CA LYS A 137 -4.05 8.08 -14.38
C LYS A 137 -5.39 8.82 -14.30
N ASN A 138 -5.60 9.72 -13.33
CA ASN A 138 -6.77 10.61 -13.29
C ASN A 138 -6.41 12.08 -13.51
#